data_AF-A0A922Z5U8-F1
#
_entry.id   AF-A0A922Z5U8-F1
#
_cell.length_a   1.000
_cell.length_b   1.000
_cell.length_c   1.000
_cell.angle_alpha   90.00
_cell.angle_beta   90.00
_cell.angle_gamma   90.00
#
_symmetry.space_group_name_H-M   'P 1'
#
loop_
_entity.id
_entity.type
_entity.pdbx_description
1 polymer ?
#
loop_
_entity_poly.entity_id
_entity_poly.type
_entity_poly.pdbx_seq_one_letter_code
_entity_poly.pdbx_strand_id
1 'polypeptide(L)' 'HHTRLPRYARGKQGVIERITGCHVFPDTGAQDLPETAQWLYTVVFTGPELWGRDADPTSTVSIEAWESYLEPA' A
#
# COMPACT_ATOMS: atom_id res chain seq x y z
N HIS A 1 -15.23 -1.41 9.21
CA HIS A 1 -14.44 -0.90 8.07
C HIS A 1 -13.21 -1.78 7.90
N HIS A 2 -13.19 -2.62 6.87
CA HIS A 2 -12.03 -3.45 6.52
C HIS A 2 -11.11 -2.65 5.59
N THR A 3 -9.80 -2.73 5.81
CA THR A 3 -8.79 -2.17 4.89
C THR A 3 -7.52 -3.01 5.00
N ARG A 4 -6.85 -3.24 3.88
CA ARG A 4 -5.54 -3.91 3.85
C ARG A 4 -4.36 -2.95 3.93
N LEU A 5 -4.59 -1.64 3.99
CA LEU A 5 -3.53 -0.66 4.17
C LEU A 5 -3.03 -0.65 5.63
N PRO A 6 -1.81 -1.16 5.91
CA PRO A 6 -1.29 -1.23 7.27
C PRO A 6 -1.13 0.16 7.87
N ARG A 7 -1.43 0.32 9.16
CA ARG A 7 -1.38 1.63 9.83
C ARG A 7 -0.01 2.31 9.73
N TYR A 8 1.08 1.54 9.73
CA TYR A 8 2.44 2.08 9.67
C TYR A 8 2.80 2.71 8.31
N ALA A 9 2.10 2.33 7.24
CA ALA A 9 2.35 2.83 5.88
C ALA A 9 1.45 4.01 5.49
N ARG A 10 0.47 4.38 6.33
CA ARG A 10 -0.46 5.48 6.03
C ARG A 10 0.26 6.82 6.11
N GLY A 11 0.06 7.66 5.09
CA GLY A 11 0.69 8.98 5.01
C GLY A 11 2.22 8.92 4.85
N LYS A 12 2.75 7.77 4.42
CA LYS A 12 4.17 7.57 4.14
C LYS A 12 4.43 7.61 2.65
N GLN A 13 5.60 8.11 2.26
CA GLN A 13 6.02 8.18 0.86
C GLN A 13 6.79 6.93 0.45
N GLY A 14 6.32 6.23 -0.57
CA GLY A 14 6.97 5.05 -1.13
C GLY A 14 7.18 5.17 -2.64
N VAL A 15 7.95 4.25 -3.21
CA VAL A 15 8.18 4.15 -4.66
C VAL A 15 7.43 2.94 -5.19
N ILE A 16 6.71 3.11 -6.30
CA ILE A 16 6.12 1.98 -7.03
C ILE A 16 7.25 1.22 -7.72
N GLU A 17 7.53 0.01 -7.26
CA GLU A 17 8.53 -0.87 -7.86
C GLU A 17 7.91 -1.70 -9.00
N ARG A 18 6.64 -2.08 -8.85
CA ARG A 18 5.95 -2.96 -9.80
C ARG A 18 4.45 -2.70 -9.87
N ILE A 19 3.90 -2.84 -11.06
CA ILE A 19 2.46 -3.03 -11.28
C ILE A 19 2.19 -4.54 -11.23
N THR A 20 1.49 -5.00 -10.20
CA THR A 20 1.19 -6.42 -9.98
C THR A 20 0.06 -6.89 -10.90
N GLY A 21 -0.87 -6.00 -11.24
CA GLY A 21 -2.00 -6.25 -12.13
C GLY A 21 -3.32 -5.74 -11.53
N CYS A 22 -4.44 -6.13 -12.10
CA CYS A 22 -5.76 -5.78 -11.57
C CYS A 22 -6.28 -6.92 -10.66
N HIS A 23 -6.59 -6.62 -9.41
CA HIS A 23 -6.99 -7.58 -8.38
C HIS A 23 -8.28 -7.16 -7.67
N VAL A 24 -9.05 -8.14 -7.20
CA VAL A 24 -10.26 -7.91 -6.40
C VAL A 24 -9.95 -6.99 -5.23
N PHE A 25 -10.70 -5.89 -5.13
CA PHE A 25 -10.58 -4.89 -4.10
C PHE A 25 -11.36 -5.33 -2.85
N PRO A 26 -10.68 -5.60 -1.73
CA PRO A 26 -11.30 -6.28 -0.59
C PRO A 26 -12.26 -5.39 0.21
N ASP A 27 -12.18 -4.07 0.05
CA ASP A 27 -12.95 -3.14 0.90
C ASP A 27 -14.40 -2.96 0.43
N THR A 28 -14.71 -3.27 -0.84
CA THR A 28 -16.11 -3.34 -1.33
C THR A 28 -16.77 -4.68 -0.99
N GLY A 29 -16.02 -5.79 -1.08
CA GLY A 29 -16.52 -7.11 -0.70
C GLY A 29 -16.92 -7.21 0.78
N ALA A 30 -16.33 -6.39 1.64
CA ALA A 30 -16.69 -6.29 3.05
C ALA A 30 -17.99 -5.49 3.33
N GLN A 31 -18.65 -4.94 2.30
CA GLN A 31 -19.83 -4.07 2.40
C GLN A 31 -21.06 -4.61 1.64
N ASP A 32 -21.06 -5.88 1.23
CA ASP A 32 -22.09 -6.48 0.34
C ASP A 32 -22.27 -5.73 -1.00
N LEU A 33 -21.28 -4.92 -1.37
CA LEU A 33 -21.22 -4.27 -2.68
C LEU A 33 -20.66 -5.25 -3.72
N PRO A 34 -20.97 -5.06 -5.02
CA PRO A 34 -20.35 -5.84 -6.07
C PRO A 34 -18.83 -5.85 -5.93
N GLU A 35 -18.22 -7.01 -6.14
CA GLU A 35 -16.76 -7.09 -6.19
C GLU A 35 -16.25 -6.18 -7.31
N THR A 36 -15.32 -5.31 -6.96
CA THR A 36 -14.63 -4.45 -7.92
C THR A 36 -13.19 -4.91 -8.00
N ALA A 37 -12.56 -4.71 -9.15
CA ALA A 37 -11.12 -4.93 -9.30
C ALA A 37 -10.43 -3.57 -9.46
N GLN A 38 -9.26 -3.44 -8.87
CA GLN A 38 -8.42 -2.25 -8.97
C GLN A 38 -6.98 -2.65 -9.25
N TRP A 39 -6.19 -1.73 -9.83
CA TRP A 39 -4.76 -1.93 -9.96
C TRP A 39 -4.11 -2.12 -8.60
N LEU A 40 -3.22 -3.11 -8.51
CA LEU A 40 -2.42 -3.43 -7.35
C LEU A 40 -0.95 -3.15 -7.68
N TYR A 41 -0.30 -2.46 -6.75
CA TYR A 41 1.09 -2.01 -6.89
C TYR A 41 1.92 -2.57 -5.74
N THR A 42 3.13 -3.02 -6.04
CA THR A 42 4.18 -3.22 -5.03
C THR A 42 4.80 -1.86 -4.75
N VAL A 43 4.62 -1.35 -3.52
CA VAL A 43 5.18 -0.08 -3.06
C VAL A 43 6.28 -0.36 -2.03
N VAL A 44 7.45 0.21 -2.26
CA VAL A 44 8.63 0.05 -1.40
C VAL A 44 8.86 1.32 -0.60
N PHE A 45 9.01 1.14 0.72
CA PHE A 45 9.34 2.20 1.67
C PHE A 45 10.72 1.95 2.26
N THR A 46 11.43 3.03 2.56
CA THR A 46 12.68 2.96 3.33
C THR A 46 12.36 2.76 4.81
N GLY A 47 13.28 2.13 5.54
CA GLY A 47 13.22 2.05 7.00
C GLY A 47 13.03 3.43 7.65
N PRO A 48 13.84 4.45 7.30
CA PRO A 48 13.70 5.80 7.85
C PRO A 48 12.35 6.46 7.59
N GLU A 49 11.73 6.21 6.44
CA GLU A 49 10.40 6.74 6.15
C GLU A 49 9.34 6.17 7.10
N LEU A 50 9.35 4.84 7.30
CA LEU A 50 8.35 4.18 8.13
C LEU A 50 8.58 4.42 9.63
N TRP A 51 9.84 4.38 10.06
CA TRP A 51 10.19 4.24 11.47
C TRP A 51 10.99 5.43 12.03
N GLY A 52 11.35 6.40 11.18
CA GLY A 52 12.11 7.60 11.56
C GLY A 52 13.62 7.43 11.42
N ARG A 53 14.35 8.53 11.66
CA ARG A 53 15.78 8.67 11.36
C ARG A 53 16.73 7.63 11.99
N ASP A 54 16.32 7.00 13.09
CA ASP A 54 17.15 6.06 13.84
C ASP A 54 17.02 4.61 13.30
N ALA A 55 16.17 4.39 12.30
CA ALA A 55 16.01 3.11 11.64
C ALA A 55 17.18 2.78 10.70
N ASP A 56 17.39 1.50 10.43
CA ASP A 56 18.41 1.04 9.49
C ASP A 56 18.13 1.63 8.08
N PRO A 57 19.04 2.49 7.56
CA PRO A 57 18.84 3.16 6.28
C PRO A 57 18.95 2.22 5.07
N THR A 58 19.46 1.00 5.26
CA THR A 58 19.56 -0.02 4.21
C THR A 58 18.35 -0.95 4.18
N SER A 59 17.49 -0.89 5.20
CA SER A 59 16.29 -1.70 5.27
C SER A 59 15.16 -1.13 4.41
N THR A 60 14.40 -2.03 3.80
CA THR A 60 13.22 -1.69 3.01
C THR A 60 12.04 -2.57 3.38
N VAL A 61 10.83 -2.03 3.27
CA VAL A 61 9.58 -2.76 3.44
C VAL A 61 8.75 -2.58 2.18
N SER A 62 8.38 -3.69 1.55
CA SER A 62 7.43 -3.71 0.43
C SER A 62 6.03 -4.07 0.92
N ILE A 63 5.01 -3.36 0.45
CA ILE A 63 3.61 -3.75 0.62
C ILE A 63 2.91 -3.81 -0.73
N GLU A 64 1.83 -4.58 -0.81
CA GLU A 64 0.87 -4.48 -1.91
C GLU A 64 -0.20 -3.44 -1.53
N ALA A 65 -0.39 -2.43 -2.38
CA ALA A 65 -1.37 -1.39 -2.20
C ALA A 65 -2.25 -1.25 -3.45
N TRP A 66 -3.56 -1.22 -3.26
CA TRP A 66 -4.50 -0.92 -4.33
C TRP A 66 -4.42 0.55 -4.72
N GLU A 67 -4.77 0.86 -5.96
CA GLU A 67 -4.75 2.22 -6.52
C GLU A 67 -5.41 3.26 -5.62
N SER A 68 -6.60 2.96 -5.07
CA SER A 68 -7.31 3.91 -4.21
C SER A 68 -6.64 4.16 -2.85
N TYR A 69 -5.60 3.42 -2.50
CA TYR A 69 -4.80 3.67 -1.29
C TYR A 69 -3.66 4.66 -1.52
N LEU A 70 -3.40 5.04 -2.78
CA LEU A 70 -2.26 5.84 -3.19
C LEU A 70 -2.71 7.20 -3.73
N GLU A 71 -1.86 8.19 -3.51
CA GLU A 71 -1.96 9.52 -4.11
C GLU A 71 -0.58 9.89 -4.67
N PRO A 72 -0.48 10.63 -5.79
CA PRO A 72 0.80 11.19 -6.24
C PRO A 72 1.44 12.02 -5.14
N ALA A 73 2.74 11.84 -4.95
CA ALA A 73 3.50 12.50 -3.88
C ALA A 73 3.79 13.99 -4.16
#